data_AF-A0A7Y4ZTP3-F1
#
_entry.id   AF-A0A7Y4ZTP3-F1
#
_cell.length_a   1.000
_cell.length_b   1.000
_cell.length_c   1.000
_cell.angle_alpha   90.00
_cell.angle_beta   90.00
_cell.angle_gamma   90.00
#
_symmetry.space_group_name_H-M   'P 1'
#
loop_
_entity.id
_entity.type
_entity.pdbx_description
1 polymer ?
#
loop_
_entity_poly.entity_id
_entity_poly.type
_entity_poly.pdbx_seq_one_letter_code
_entity_poly.pdbx_strand_id
1 'polypeptide(L)'
;MSEHRYPHGTIAWTALETLELDRARAFYRDLFGWTYTLVGDALLATVDAQPVATLREGPAKLAWIPFVAVDSVAEAERRAVEG
;
A
#
# COMPACT_ATOMS: atom_id res chain seq x y z
N MET A 1 4.75 -5.56 -23.78
CA MET A 1 4.45 -4.58 -22.71
C MET A 1 5.71 -4.47 -21.87
N SER A 2 6.33 -3.30 -21.77
CA SER A 2 7.50 -3.14 -20.90
C SER A 2 7.06 -3.23 -19.44
N GLU A 3 7.68 -4.13 -18.69
CA GLU A 3 7.45 -4.30 -17.26
C GLU A 3 7.89 -3.01 -16.54
N HIS A 4 6.93 -2.30 -15.94
CA HIS A 4 7.24 -1.12 -15.14
C HIS A 4 7.78 -1.60 -13.79
N ARG A 5 9.10 -1.60 -13.65
CA ARG A 5 9.79 -1.98 -12.42
C ARG A 5 10.24 -0.73 -11.67
N TYR A 6 9.85 -0.63 -10.41
CA TYR A 6 10.37 0.39 -9.51
C TYR A 6 11.86 0.15 -9.22
N PRO A 7 12.72 1.19 -9.19
CA PRO A 7 14.12 1.01 -8.87
C PRO A 7 14.34 0.44 -7.45
N HIS A 8 15.38 -0.37 -7.28
CA HIS A 8 15.79 -0.89 -5.98
C HIS A 8 15.93 0.23 -4.93
N GLY A 9 15.40 -0.01 -3.73
CA GLY A 9 15.49 0.92 -2.61
C GLY A 9 14.48 2.06 -2.63
N THR A 10 13.61 2.15 -3.65
CA THR A 10 12.54 3.15 -3.70
C THR A 10 11.26 2.64 -3.04
N ILE A 11 10.45 3.56 -2.51
CA ILE A 11 9.08 3.22 -2.07
C ILE A 11 8.27 2.93 -3.33
N ALA A 12 7.84 1.68 -3.48
CA ALA A 12 7.05 1.21 -4.61
C ALA A 12 5.56 1.22 -4.32
N TRP A 13 5.18 1.16 -3.04
CA TRP A 13 3.79 1.12 -2.62
C TRP A 13 3.63 1.56 -1.16
N THR A 14 2.42 1.96 -0.79
CA THR A 14 2.02 2.22 0.60
C THR A 14 0.67 1.58 0.88
N ALA A 15 0.58 0.87 2.00
CA ALA A 15 -0.66 0.30 2.50
C ALA A 15 -1.07 0.97 3.81
N LEU A 16 -2.37 1.11 4.05
CA LEU A 16 -2.93 1.55 5.31
C LEU A 16 -3.60 0.37 6.01
N GLU A 17 -3.26 0.18 7.28
CA GLU A 17 -4.03 -0.62 8.22
C GLU A 17 -4.71 0.25 9.25
N THR A 18 -6.00 0.01 9.49
CA THR A 18 -6.77 0.76 10.49
C THR A 18 -7.95 -0.06 11.01
N LEU A 19 -8.32 0.17 12.26
CA LEU A 19 -9.60 -0.31 12.85
C LEU A 19 -10.83 0.45 12.32
N GLU A 20 -10.63 1.54 11.58
CA GLU A 20 -11.67 2.48 11.18
C GLU A 20 -11.71 2.61 9.65
N LEU A 21 -11.75 1.47 8.94
CA LEU A 21 -11.58 1.41 7.49
C LEU A 21 -12.59 2.28 6.73
N ASP A 22 -13.87 2.24 7.12
CA ASP A 22 -14.91 3.04 6.50
C ASP A 22 -14.69 4.55 6.68
N ARG A 23 -14.22 4.95 7.87
CA ARG A 23 -13.88 6.35 8.16
C ARG A 23 -12.67 6.80 7.37
N ALA A 24 -11.64 5.96 7.25
CA ALA A 24 -10.46 6.26 6.43
C ALA A 24 -10.82 6.38 4.95
N ARG A 25 -11.65 5.46 4.43
CA ARG A 25 -12.16 5.50 3.06
C ARG A 25 -12.92 6.79 2.77
N ALA A 26 -13.82 7.19 3.68
CA ALA A 26 -14.56 8.45 3.54
C ALA A 26 -13.62 9.67 3.55
N PHE A 27 -12.68 9.71 4.49
CA PHE A 27 -11.72 10.80 4.61
C PHE A 27 -10.87 10.98 3.34
N TYR A 28 -10.26 9.91 2.82
CA TYR A 28 -9.38 10.01 1.65
C TYR A 28 -10.14 10.16 0.32
N ARG A 29 -11.39 9.69 0.24
CA ARG A 29 -12.30 10.07 -0.86
C ARG A 29 -12.49 11.59 -0.88
N ASP A 30 -12.81 12.19 0.26
CA ASP A 30 -13.15 13.61 0.33
C ASP A 30 -11.90 14.50 0.17
N LEU A 31 -10.74 14.06 0.66
CA LEU A 31 -9.47 14.80 0.59
C LEU A 31 -8.79 14.72 -0.79
N PHE A 32 -8.77 13.54 -1.41
CA PHE A 32 -7.97 13.28 -2.61
C PHE A 32 -8.79 12.78 -3.80
N GLY A 33 -10.11 12.61 -3.66
CA GLY A 33 -10.95 12.06 -4.73
C GLY A 33 -10.74 10.55 -4.96
N TRP A 34 -10.22 9.81 -3.97
CA TRP A 34 -9.97 8.38 -4.13
C TRP A 34 -11.26 7.60 -4.38
N THR A 35 -11.18 6.65 -5.31
CA THR A 35 -12.19 5.62 -5.53
C THR A 35 -11.64 4.26 -5.12
N TYR A 36 -12.49 3.30 -4.80
CA TYR A 36 -12.08 2.06 -4.16
C TYR A 36 -12.69 0.84 -4.82
N THR A 37 -11.89 -0.20 -5.01
CA THR A 37 -12.33 -1.53 -5.45
C THR A 37 -11.79 -2.58 -4.50
N LEU A 38 -12.61 -3.55 -4.09
CA LEU A 38 -12.14 -4.67 -3.27
C LEU A 38 -11.26 -5.61 -4.12
N VAL A 39 -10.04 -5.87 -3.66
CA VAL A 39 -9.08 -6.79 -4.27
C VAL A 39 -8.54 -7.71 -3.17
N GLY A 40 -8.95 -8.97 -3.19
CA GLY A 40 -8.67 -9.88 -2.07
C GLY A 40 -9.35 -9.40 -0.79
N ASP A 41 -8.57 -9.19 0.26
CA ASP A 41 -8.99 -8.71 1.58
C ASP A 41 -8.78 -7.19 1.78
N ALA A 42 -8.32 -6.47 0.76
CA ALA A 42 -8.00 -5.05 0.84
C ALA A 42 -8.77 -4.21 -0.19
N LEU A 43 -8.98 -2.93 0.12
CA LEU A 43 -9.46 -1.94 -0.83
C LEU A 43 -8.27 -1.38 -1.61
N LEU A 44 -8.27 -1.54 -2.93
CA LEU A 44 -7.39 -0.80 -3.83
C LEU A 44 -7.97 0.59 -4.06
N ALA A 45 -7.24 1.62 -3.61
CA ALA A 45 -7.57 3.01 -3.86
C ALA A 45 -7.00 3.48 -5.20
N THR A 46 -7.77 4.25 -5.96
CA THR A 46 -7.35 4.83 -7.25
C THR A 46 -7.74 6.29 -7.39
N VAL A 47 -6.95 7.05 -8.16
CA VAL A 47 -7.28 8.39 -8.67
C VAL A 47 -7.17 8.34 -10.18
N ASP A 48 -8.19 8.76 -10.92
CA ASP A 48 -8.23 8.64 -12.39
C ASP A 48 -7.87 7.24 -12.90
N ALA A 49 -8.39 6.22 -12.21
CA ALA A 49 -8.10 4.79 -12.41
C ALA A 49 -6.63 4.36 -12.20
N GLN A 50 -5.75 5.26 -11.76
CA GLN A 50 -4.38 4.92 -11.37
C GLN A 50 -4.32 4.43 -9.92
N PRO A 51 -3.71 3.28 -9.64
CA PRO A 51 -3.60 2.73 -8.28
C PRO A 51 -2.64 3.57 -7.43
N VAL A 52 -3.07 3.94 -6.20
CA VAL A 52 -2.29 4.83 -5.31
C VAL A 52 -1.99 4.25 -3.93
N ALA A 53 -2.85 3.39 -3.40
CA ALA A 53 -2.65 2.74 -2.11
C ALA A 53 -3.56 1.53 -1.94
N THR A 54 -3.23 0.66 -0.99
CA THR A 54 -4.18 -0.31 -0.44
C THR A 54 -4.61 0.10 0.96
N LEU A 55 -5.87 -0.15 1.32
CA LEU A 55 -6.39 0.04 2.67
C LEU A 55 -7.03 -1.26 3.13
N ARG A 56 -6.74 -1.71 4.35
CA ARG A 56 -7.40 -2.87 4.95
C ARG A 56 -7.72 -2.65 6.42
N GLU A 57 -8.67 -3.43 6.91
CA GLU A 57 -8.91 -3.51 8.35
C GLU A 57 -7.76 -4.30 9.00
N GLY A 58 -7.29 -3.83 10.15
CA GLY A 58 -6.15 -4.43 10.85
C GLY A 58 -6.10 -4.03 12.31
N PRO A 59 -5.25 -4.67 13.13
CA PRO A 59 -5.20 -4.46 14.57
C PRO A 59 -4.63 -3.07 14.94
N ALA A 60 -3.97 -2.39 14.01
CA ALA A 60 -3.44 -1.05 14.22
C ALA A 60 -4.55 0.00 14.22
N LYS A 61 -4.50 0.97 15.14
CA LYS A 61 -5.44 2.10 15.15
C LYS A 61 -5.36 2.91 13.85
N LEU A 62 -4.14 3.21 13.40
CA LEU A 62 -3.84 3.84 12.12
C LEU A 62 -2.34 3.64 11.81
N ALA A 63 -2.00 2.87 10.78
CA ALA A 63 -0.60 2.64 10.39
C ALA A 63 -0.44 2.65 8.87
N TRP A 64 0.36 3.59 8.37
CA TRP A 64 0.85 3.56 7.00
C TRP A 64 2.12 2.71 6.92
N ILE A 65 2.11 1.71 6.04
CA ILE A 65 3.15 0.71 5.84
C ILE A 65 3.74 0.91 4.44
N PRO A 66 4.96 1.46 4.31
CA PRO A 66 5.64 1.57 3.04
C PRO A 66 6.22 0.22 2.61
N PHE A 67 6.16 -0.08 1.31
CA PHE A 67 6.81 -1.22 0.69
C PHE A 67 7.96 -0.70 -0.17
N VAL A 68 9.16 -1.25 0.05
CA VAL A 68 10.37 -0.87 -0.68
C VAL A 68 10.59 -1.88 -1.79
N ALA A 69 10.83 -1.40 -3.02
CA ALA A 69 11.24 -2.25 -4.12
C ALA A 69 12.62 -2.83 -3.86
N VAL A 70 12.74 -4.15 -4.02
CA VAL A 70 14.01 -4.88 -3.89
C VAL A 70 14.18 -5.78 -5.09
N ASP A 71 15.42 -5.96 -5.52
CA ASP A 71 15.70 -6.87 -6.64
C ASP A 71 15.52 -8.34 -6.26
N SER A 72 15.64 -8.65 -4.96
CA SER A 72 15.45 -9.98 -4.39
C SER A 72 14.87 -9.87 -2.98
N VAL A 73 13.63 -10.35 -2.80
CA VAL A 73 12.96 -10.39 -1.48
C VAL A 73 13.75 -11.27 -0.50
N ALA A 74 14.25 -12.42 -0.96
CA ALA A 74 14.99 -13.35 -0.11
C ALA A 74 16.32 -12.76 0.41
N GLU A 75 17.01 -11.95 -0.41
CA GLU A 75 18.22 -11.25 0.05
C GLU A 75 17.88 -10.12 1.04
N ALA A 76 16.81 -9.37 0.78
CA ALA A 76 16.36 -8.32 1.70
C ALA A 76 15.96 -8.90 3.06
N GLU A 77 15.27 -10.05 3.08
CA GLU A 77 14.88 -10.76 4.29
C GLU A 77 16.10 -11.22 5.10
N ARG A 78 17.07 -11.89 4.47
CA ARG A 78 18.31 -12.32 5.15
C ARG A 78 18.97 -11.15 5.88
N ARG A 79 19.16 -10.02 5.20
CA ARG A 79 19.80 -8.83 5.78
C ARG A 79 19.00 -8.20 6.92
N ALA A 80 17.67 -8.24 6.86
CA ALA A 80 16.81 -7.65 7.87
C ALA A 80 16.85 -8.41 9.21
N VAL A 81 17.13 -9.71 9.17
CA VAL A 81 17.20 -10.57 10.38
C VAL A 81 18.60 -10.57 11.00
N GLU A 82 19.65 -10.31 10.21
CA GLU A 82 21.04 -10.30 10.67
C GLU A 82 21.47 -9.01 11.39
N GLY A 83 20.69 -7.93 11.27
CA GLY A 83 20.96 -6.62 11.90
C GLY A 83 20.35 -6.48 13.29
#